data_AF-A0A8C1KM71-F1
#
_entry.id   AF-A0A8C1KM71-F1
#
_cell.length_a   1.000
_cell.length_b   1.000
_cell.length_c   1.000
_cell.angle_alpha   90.00
_cell.angle_beta   90.00
_cell.angle_gamma   90.00
#
_symmetry.space_group_name_H-M   'P 1'
#
loop_
_entity.id
_entity.type
_entity.pdbx_description
1 polymer ?
#
loop_
_entity_poly.entity_id
_entity_poly.type
_entity_poly.pdbx_seq_one_letter_code
_entity_poly.pdbx_strand_id
1 'polypeptide(L)'
;MTLWSVSFVLLCVWRFSYAQYEHLGYLPGYQDPAQDLYTAPELPKDIPRIQLRLAGEKRKHNEGRVEVFYEGEWGTVCDDDFTIHTAQVVCRELGYSEAVSWSPSSKYGKGEGRIWFDNVHCTGNEKSLAQCESNGIGVSDCKHTEDVGVVCSDKRIPGFKFQHLVRLRGGAVIGEGRVEVLKNGEWGTICDDNWNLVAATVVCRELGFGSAKEALSGGLLGQGMGPVHMNEVKCSGFEKSVTECPFNMDKDSEGCSHEEDAGVRCNVPAMGFQQRLRLSGGRNPFEGRVEVLMERNGSLVWGTVCGEGWGTMEAMVVCRQLGLGFASHAFQETWIWPGAVNADSVVMSGVRCAGTEMSLSHCLHHGEYLSCPKGGGRFAAGVSCSETAPDLVLNPQVVEQTTYLEDRPMFMLQCAYEENCLGSTSSSTPANSYRRLLRFSSQIHNNGQSDFRPKASRETWVWHDCHRHYHSMEVFTHYDLLSNNGTKVAEGHKASFCLEDSECDEGIEKRYECANFGEQGITVGCWDTYRHDIDCQWVDITDVKPGDYIFQIVINPNYEVAESDYTNNIVKCRCRYDGHRIWMYNCHIGKQTFMTYVSSHCYDNYFFDMQDSFWM
;
A
#
# COMPACT_ATOMS: atom_id res chain seq x y z
N MET A 1 -5.23 -41.43 -61.86
CA MET A 1 -5.92 -40.43 -61.01
C MET A 1 -6.18 -41.08 -59.67
N THR A 2 -5.41 -40.63 -58.67
CA THR A 2 -5.60 -40.68 -57.20
C THR A 2 -6.25 -41.92 -56.57
N LEU A 3 -5.40 -42.68 -55.88
CA LEU A 3 -5.63 -43.94 -55.17
C LEU A 3 -6.38 -43.79 -53.84
N TRP A 4 -7.14 -44.83 -53.52
CA TRP A 4 -7.95 -45.08 -52.34
C TRP A 4 -7.15 -45.60 -51.12
N SER A 5 -7.61 -45.18 -49.93
CA SER A 5 -7.76 -45.90 -48.65
C SER A 5 -6.72 -46.93 -48.15
N VAL A 6 -6.16 -46.69 -46.95
CA VAL A 6 -5.91 -47.74 -45.94
C VAL A 6 -6.24 -47.20 -44.53
N SER A 7 -6.92 -48.08 -43.79
CA SER A 7 -7.67 -47.93 -42.55
C SER A 7 -6.87 -47.77 -41.26
N PHE A 8 -7.55 -47.21 -40.24
CA PHE A 8 -7.62 -47.71 -38.85
C PHE A 8 -6.65 -48.84 -38.49
N VAL A 9 -5.53 -48.52 -37.82
CA VAL A 9 -4.93 -49.23 -36.66
C VAL A 9 -3.82 -48.30 -36.14
N LEU A 10 -4.07 -47.55 -35.05
CA LEU A 10 -3.09 -47.07 -34.05
C LEU A 10 -3.77 -46.09 -33.06
N LEU A 11 -4.89 -46.54 -32.48
CA LEU A 11 -5.36 -46.09 -31.17
C LEU A 11 -4.88 -47.15 -30.17
N CYS A 12 -4.28 -46.69 -29.07
CA CYS A 12 -3.52 -47.45 -28.06
C CYS A 12 -2.12 -47.87 -28.52
N VAL A 13 -1.10 -47.03 -28.29
CA VAL A 13 -0.10 -47.17 -27.21
C VAL A 13 0.60 -45.81 -27.01
N TRP A 14 0.92 -45.43 -25.76
CA TRP A 14 1.72 -44.26 -25.30
C TRP A 14 1.00 -42.89 -25.22
N ARG A 15 0.02 -42.71 -24.34
CA ARG A 15 0.26 -42.13 -23.00
C ARG A 15 1.58 -42.59 -22.38
N PHE A 16 2.61 -41.74 -22.43
CA PHE A 16 3.70 -41.58 -21.46
C PHE A 16 4.76 -40.70 -22.15
N SER A 17 4.79 -39.42 -21.81
CA SER A 17 5.95 -38.48 -21.77
C SER A 17 5.42 -37.04 -21.69
N TYR A 18 4.65 -36.76 -20.64
CA TYR A 18 4.50 -35.41 -20.09
C TYR A 18 5.38 -35.41 -18.85
N ALA A 19 6.64 -34.98 -19.00
CA ALA A 19 7.53 -34.56 -17.93
C ALA A 19 8.86 -34.15 -18.57
N GLN A 20 9.45 -33.09 -18.01
CA GLN A 20 10.78 -32.55 -18.29
C GLN A 20 10.87 -31.64 -19.53
N TYR A 21 10.55 -30.35 -19.31
CA TYR A 21 11.44 -29.22 -19.63
C TYR A 21 11.01 -28.02 -18.77
N GLU A 22 11.15 -28.16 -17.45
CA GLU A 22 11.52 -27.02 -16.60
C GLU A 22 13.05 -26.88 -16.73
N HIS A 23 13.55 -25.63 -16.78
CA HIS A 23 14.91 -25.21 -17.15
C HIS A 23 15.15 -24.94 -18.65
N LEU A 24 14.49 -23.90 -19.18
CA LEU A 24 15.18 -22.94 -20.05
C LEU A 24 14.79 -21.53 -19.60
N GLY A 25 15.76 -20.77 -19.11
CA GLY A 25 15.60 -19.34 -18.85
C GLY A 25 15.18 -18.62 -20.13
N TYR A 26 14.38 -17.58 -19.96
CA TYR A 26 13.95 -16.69 -21.03
C TYR A 26 15.13 -16.28 -21.92
N LEU A 27 14.97 -16.44 -23.24
CA LEU A 27 15.91 -15.92 -24.22
C LEU A 27 16.03 -14.39 -24.06
N PRO A 28 17.25 -13.82 -24.06
CA PRO A 28 17.42 -12.37 -24.06
C PRO A 28 16.94 -11.81 -25.40
N GLY A 29 15.87 -11.00 -25.39
CA GLY A 29 15.35 -10.33 -26.59
C GLY A 29 13.84 -10.39 -26.81
N TYR A 30 13.04 -10.94 -25.89
CA TYR A 30 11.59 -10.73 -25.92
C TYR A 30 11.32 -9.30 -25.41
N GLN A 31 10.94 -8.39 -26.30
CA GLN A 31 10.41 -7.09 -25.91
C GLN A 31 9.07 -7.34 -25.22
N ASP A 32 8.96 -6.96 -23.94
CA ASP A 32 7.66 -6.85 -23.31
C ASP A 32 6.74 -6.00 -24.20
N PRO A 33 5.48 -6.41 -24.43
CA PRO A 33 4.54 -5.55 -25.12
C PRO A 33 4.49 -4.21 -24.38
N ALA A 34 4.62 -3.11 -25.12
CA ALA A 34 4.59 -1.77 -24.55
C ALA A 34 3.32 -1.63 -23.68
N GLN A 35 3.50 -1.41 -22.39
CA GLN A 35 2.39 -1.08 -21.51
C GLN A 35 1.85 0.28 -21.96
N ASP A 36 0.62 0.29 -22.48
CA ASP A 36 -0.08 1.52 -22.81
C ASP A 36 -0.29 2.33 -21.53
N LEU A 37 0.64 3.23 -21.24
CA LEU A 37 0.47 4.29 -20.25
C LEU A 37 -0.74 5.12 -20.69
N TYR A 38 -1.86 4.96 -19.98
CA TYR A 38 -3.03 5.82 -20.19
C TYR A 38 -2.61 7.28 -20.03
N THR A 39 -2.59 7.99 -21.14
CA THR A 39 -2.44 9.44 -21.18
C THR A 39 -3.84 10.00 -21.27
N ALA A 40 -4.22 10.85 -20.31
CA ALA A 40 -5.50 11.52 -20.35
C ALA A 40 -5.65 12.22 -21.71
N PRO A 41 -6.70 11.91 -22.48
CA PRO A 41 -6.80 12.39 -23.84
C PRO A 41 -6.95 13.92 -23.86
N GLU A 42 -6.08 14.61 -24.58
CA GLU A 42 -6.23 16.05 -24.78
C GLU A 42 -7.55 16.35 -25.51
N LEU A 43 -8.36 17.23 -24.93
CA LEU A 43 -9.59 17.76 -25.51
C LEU A 43 -9.28 19.05 -26.29
N PRO A 44 -9.91 19.27 -27.46
CA PRO A 44 -9.83 20.54 -28.17
C PRO A 44 -10.28 21.73 -27.29
N LYS A 45 -9.69 22.91 -27.49
CA LYS A 45 -9.92 24.10 -26.64
C LYS A 45 -11.36 24.65 -26.71
N ASP A 46 -12.07 24.30 -27.77
CA ASP A 46 -13.45 24.68 -28.08
C ASP A 46 -14.49 23.75 -27.44
N ILE A 47 -14.07 22.60 -26.90
CA ILE A 47 -14.97 21.68 -26.19
C ILE A 47 -15.12 22.12 -24.73
N PRO A 48 -16.36 22.27 -24.22
CA PRO A 48 -16.60 22.62 -22.83
C PRO A 48 -16.05 21.54 -21.90
N ARG A 49 -15.36 21.96 -20.85
CA ARG A 49 -14.84 21.04 -19.83
C ARG A 49 -15.97 20.64 -18.89
N ILE A 50 -16.27 19.35 -18.88
CA ILE A 50 -17.26 18.75 -17.99
C ILE A 50 -16.59 17.74 -17.05
N GLN A 51 -17.30 17.35 -15.99
CA GLN A 51 -16.96 16.19 -15.17
C GLN A 51 -18.17 15.27 -15.04
N LEU A 52 -17.95 13.95 -15.03
CA LEU A 52 -19.01 12.97 -14.87
C LEU A 52 -18.99 12.31 -13.49
N ARG A 53 -20.16 11.90 -12.99
CA ARG A 53 -20.28 10.92 -11.90
C ARG A 53 -21.46 9.99 -12.11
N LEU A 54 -21.45 8.86 -11.38
CA LEU A 54 -22.60 7.98 -11.20
C LEU A 54 -23.22 8.17 -9.80
N ALA A 55 -24.48 8.62 -9.78
CA ALA A 55 -25.24 8.97 -8.57
C ALA A 55 -26.51 8.12 -8.42
N GLY A 56 -27.25 8.36 -7.32
CA GLY A 56 -28.54 7.70 -7.07
C GLY A 56 -28.46 6.38 -6.30
N GLU A 57 -29.55 5.62 -6.36
CA GLU A 57 -29.77 4.35 -5.64
C GLU A 57 -28.97 3.18 -6.28
N LYS A 58 -27.64 3.24 -6.21
CA LYS A 58 -26.73 2.25 -6.81
C LYS A 58 -26.45 1.05 -5.90
N ARG A 59 -26.28 -0.15 -6.47
CA ARG A 59 -25.85 -1.36 -5.73
C ARG A 59 -24.36 -1.63 -5.90
N LYS A 60 -23.77 -1.23 -7.02
CA LYS A 60 -22.33 -1.32 -7.29
C LYS A 60 -21.73 0.05 -7.56
N HIS A 61 -20.41 0.14 -7.47
CA HIS A 61 -19.67 1.38 -7.69
C HIS A 61 -19.63 1.82 -9.17
N ASN A 62 -19.87 0.90 -10.10
CA ASN A 62 -19.84 1.07 -11.56
C ASN A 62 -21.23 1.25 -12.19
N GLU A 63 -22.25 1.57 -11.42
CA GLU A 63 -23.59 1.86 -11.93
C GLU A 63 -24.21 3.06 -11.24
N GLY A 64 -25.15 3.72 -11.93
CA GLY A 64 -25.92 4.83 -11.38
C GLY A 64 -26.48 5.77 -12.44
N ARG A 65 -27.24 6.77 -12.00
CA ARG A 65 -27.69 7.91 -12.81
C ARG A 65 -26.47 8.73 -13.26
N VAL A 66 -26.44 9.10 -14.53
CA VAL A 66 -25.38 9.95 -15.09
C VAL A 66 -25.63 11.40 -14.67
N GLU A 67 -24.64 11.99 -14.02
CA GLU A 67 -24.64 13.41 -13.71
C GLU A 67 -23.38 14.07 -14.26
N VAL A 68 -23.56 15.33 -14.69
CA VAL A 68 -22.57 16.16 -15.37
C VAL A 68 -22.35 17.41 -14.54
N PHE A 69 -21.10 17.78 -14.31
CA PHE A 69 -20.71 19.09 -13.80
C PHE A 69 -20.38 20.03 -14.93
N TYR A 70 -21.04 21.18 -14.95
CA TYR A 70 -20.74 22.23 -15.90
C TYR A 70 -21.04 23.58 -15.25
N GLU A 71 -20.13 24.56 -15.43
CA GLU A 71 -20.26 25.92 -14.89
C GLU A 71 -20.59 26.03 -13.39
N GLY A 72 -20.05 25.12 -12.57
CA GLY A 72 -20.20 25.16 -11.11
C GLY A 72 -21.44 24.44 -10.57
N GLU A 73 -22.27 23.86 -11.44
CA GLU A 73 -23.50 23.17 -11.03
C GLU A 73 -23.54 21.72 -11.57
N TRP A 74 -24.06 20.80 -10.76
CA TRP A 74 -24.37 19.44 -11.20
C TRP A 74 -25.76 19.38 -11.82
N GLY A 75 -25.89 18.61 -12.88
CA GLY A 75 -27.15 18.34 -13.55
C GLY A 75 -27.16 16.94 -14.15
N THR A 76 -28.29 16.53 -14.71
CA THR A 76 -28.50 15.18 -15.25
C THR A 76 -28.41 15.15 -16.78
N VAL A 77 -28.59 13.95 -17.35
CA VAL A 77 -28.66 13.71 -18.79
C VAL A 77 -29.98 13.02 -19.08
N CYS A 78 -30.72 13.50 -20.09
CA CYS A 78 -31.96 12.88 -20.52
C CYS A 78 -31.72 11.53 -21.22
N ASP A 79 -32.68 10.62 -21.12
CA ASP A 79 -32.68 9.31 -21.76
C ASP A 79 -33.18 9.32 -23.22
N ASP A 80 -33.73 10.44 -23.68
CA ASP A 80 -34.13 10.64 -25.08
C ASP A 80 -32.94 10.49 -26.03
N ASP A 81 -33.12 9.63 -27.03
CA ASP A 81 -32.10 9.17 -27.98
C ASP A 81 -30.81 8.60 -27.35
N PHE A 82 -30.79 8.35 -26.04
CA PHE A 82 -29.61 7.82 -25.38
C PHE A 82 -29.35 6.38 -25.85
N THR A 83 -28.12 6.07 -26.23
CA THR A 83 -27.75 4.75 -26.76
C THR A 83 -26.64 4.08 -25.93
N ILE A 84 -26.38 2.81 -26.23
CA ILE A 84 -25.22 2.11 -25.66
C ILE A 84 -23.89 2.75 -26.08
N HIS A 85 -23.83 3.45 -27.22
CA HIS A 85 -22.64 4.20 -27.63
C HIS A 85 -22.41 5.43 -26.76
N THR A 86 -23.48 6.12 -26.38
CA THR A 86 -23.44 7.22 -25.40
C THR A 86 -22.99 6.70 -24.04
N ALA A 87 -23.53 5.55 -23.60
CA ALA A 87 -23.08 4.88 -22.38
C ALA A 87 -21.59 4.51 -22.43
N GLN A 88 -21.09 4.05 -23.59
CA GLN A 88 -19.68 3.69 -23.79
C GLN A 88 -18.75 4.88 -23.56
N VAL A 89 -19.12 6.07 -24.06
CA VAL A 89 -18.37 7.31 -23.83
C VAL A 89 -18.37 7.67 -22.35
N VAL A 90 -19.54 7.65 -21.70
CA VAL A 90 -19.67 7.93 -20.26
C VAL A 90 -18.80 6.98 -19.43
N CYS A 91 -18.87 5.68 -19.69
CA CYS A 91 -18.10 4.68 -18.94
C CYS A 91 -16.59 4.85 -19.15
N ARG A 92 -16.14 5.13 -20.37
CA ARG A 92 -14.72 5.38 -20.66
C ARG A 92 -14.21 6.67 -20.04
N GLU A 93 -14.99 7.74 -20.07
CA GLU A 93 -14.67 9.02 -19.43
C GLU A 93 -14.57 8.86 -17.90
N LEU A 94 -15.35 7.96 -17.32
CA LEU A 94 -15.28 7.54 -15.91
C LEU A 94 -14.18 6.49 -15.62
N GLY A 95 -13.39 6.08 -16.63
CA GLY A 95 -12.25 5.17 -16.47
C GLY A 95 -12.56 3.67 -16.51
N TYR A 96 -13.77 3.28 -16.94
CA TYR A 96 -14.14 1.89 -17.18
C TYR A 96 -13.83 1.48 -18.61
N SER A 97 -13.54 0.20 -18.84
CA SER A 97 -13.18 -0.30 -20.18
C SER A 97 -14.35 -0.20 -21.16
N GLU A 98 -15.57 -0.43 -20.68
CA GLU A 98 -16.77 -0.50 -21.51
C GLU A 98 -18.06 -0.25 -20.71
N ALA A 99 -19.13 0.06 -21.45
CA ALA A 99 -20.50 0.06 -20.95
C ALA A 99 -21.13 -1.32 -21.11
N VAL A 100 -21.70 -1.84 -20.02
CA VAL A 100 -22.43 -3.12 -20.02
C VAL A 100 -23.89 -2.88 -20.41
N SER A 101 -24.51 -1.83 -19.89
CA SER A 101 -25.89 -1.45 -20.22
C SER A 101 -26.20 -0.02 -19.82
N TRP A 102 -27.36 0.47 -20.23
CA TRP A 102 -27.93 1.73 -19.74
C TRP A 102 -29.40 1.52 -19.36
N SER A 103 -30.01 2.46 -18.66
CA SER A 103 -31.37 2.36 -18.17
C SER A 103 -32.09 3.71 -18.27
N PRO A 104 -33.25 3.77 -18.94
CA PRO A 104 -34.07 4.97 -19.00
C PRO A 104 -34.87 5.16 -17.69
N SER A 105 -35.65 6.23 -17.70
CA SER A 105 -36.75 6.50 -16.79
C SER A 105 -36.36 6.60 -15.32
N SER A 106 -35.20 7.20 -15.04
CA SER A 106 -34.71 7.47 -13.69
C SER A 106 -34.66 6.23 -12.80
N LYS A 107 -34.23 5.09 -13.34
CA LYS A 107 -34.11 3.80 -12.62
C LYS A 107 -33.34 3.92 -11.30
N TYR A 108 -32.30 4.76 -11.26
CA TYR A 108 -31.48 4.99 -10.05
C TYR A 108 -31.99 6.16 -9.20
N GLY A 109 -33.26 6.53 -9.36
CA GLY A 109 -33.87 7.71 -8.76
C GLY A 109 -33.76 8.93 -9.67
N LYS A 110 -34.61 9.92 -9.39
CA LYS A 110 -34.64 11.21 -10.07
C LYS A 110 -33.48 12.09 -9.59
N GLY A 111 -32.86 12.82 -10.49
CA GLY A 111 -31.98 13.93 -10.14
C GLY A 111 -32.77 15.19 -9.81
N GLU A 112 -32.02 16.26 -9.59
CA GLU A 112 -32.56 17.59 -9.28
C GLU A 112 -31.76 18.64 -10.05
N GLY A 113 -32.37 19.80 -10.31
CA GLY A 113 -31.70 20.93 -10.94
C GLY A 113 -31.76 20.90 -12.46
N ARG A 114 -30.63 21.18 -13.12
CA ARG A 114 -30.56 21.29 -14.58
C ARG A 114 -30.44 19.91 -15.23
N ILE A 115 -31.01 19.76 -16.42
CA ILE A 115 -30.69 18.67 -17.35
C ILE A 115 -29.68 19.26 -18.34
N TRP A 116 -28.43 18.82 -18.26
CA TRP A 116 -27.33 19.42 -19.03
C TRP A 116 -27.28 18.94 -20.46
N PHE A 117 -27.69 17.71 -20.73
CA PHE A 117 -27.65 17.14 -22.07
C PHE A 117 -28.93 16.39 -22.39
N ASP A 118 -29.36 16.52 -23.63
CA ASP A 118 -30.57 15.95 -24.21
C ASP A 118 -30.35 15.60 -25.68
N ASN A 119 -31.04 14.57 -26.17
CA ASN A 119 -30.85 13.93 -27.47
C ASN A 119 -29.37 13.66 -27.76
N VAL A 120 -28.67 12.99 -26.83
CA VAL A 120 -27.22 12.83 -26.92
C VAL A 120 -26.82 11.69 -27.85
N HIS A 121 -26.28 12.07 -29.00
CA HIS A 121 -25.81 11.16 -30.04
C HIS A 121 -24.30 11.06 -30.04
N CYS A 122 -23.79 9.92 -29.53
CA CYS A 122 -22.38 9.55 -29.60
C CYS A 122 -22.17 8.40 -30.60
N THR A 123 -21.02 8.39 -31.27
CA THR A 123 -20.52 7.26 -32.06
C THR A 123 -19.86 6.18 -31.20
N GLY A 124 -19.50 6.49 -29.95
CA GLY A 124 -18.85 5.60 -28.98
C GLY A 124 -17.33 5.78 -28.91
N ASN A 125 -16.76 6.62 -29.76
CA ASN A 125 -15.32 6.87 -29.86
C ASN A 125 -14.89 8.22 -29.28
N GLU A 126 -15.86 9.04 -28.89
CA GLU A 126 -15.65 10.33 -28.24
C GLU A 126 -14.88 10.13 -26.92
N LYS A 127 -14.07 11.14 -26.58
CA LYS A 127 -13.25 11.15 -25.35
C LYS A 127 -14.00 11.75 -24.16
N SER A 128 -15.03 12.54 -24.44
CA SER A 128 -15.91 13.15 -23.45
C SER A 128 -17.32 13.26 -24.00
N LEU A 129 -18.32 13.14 -23.11
CA LEU A 129 -19.73 13.34 -23.44
C LEU A 129 -19.99 14.72 -24.07
N ALA A 130 -19.20 15.74 -23.69
CA ALA A 130 -19.28 17.09 -24.25
C ALA A 130 -18.90 17.17 -25.74
N GLN A 131 -18.31 16.13 -26.33
CA GLN A 131 -18.01 16.06 -27.76
C GLN A 131 -19.16 15.46 -28.58
N CYS A 132 -20.13 14.82 -27.94
CA CYS A 132 -21.25 14.22 -28.62
C CYS A 132 -22.24 15.28 -29.10
N GLU A 133 -22.89 15.00 -30.22
CA GLU A 133 -23.96 15.85 -30.72
C GLU A 133 -25.14 15.82 -29.74
N SER A 134 -25.71 16.98 -29.44
CA SER A 134 -26.85 17.14 -28.53
C SER A 134 -27.61 18.42 -28.90
N ASN A 135 -28.77 18.65 -28.26
CA ASN A 135 -29.54 19.89 -28.45
C ASN A 135 -28.83 21.16 -27.93
N GLY A 136 -27.65 21.00 -27.30
CA GLY A 136 -26.89 22.07 -26.66
C GLY A 136 -26.93 21.96 -25.13
N ILE A 137 -25.88 22.46 -24.47
CA ILE A 137 -25.74 22.34 -23.02
C ILE A 137 -26.84 23.14 -22.30
N GLY A 138 -27.59 22.45 -21.44
CA GLY A 138 -28.68 23.03 -20.66
C GLY A 138 -29.97 23.27 -21.46
N VAL A 139 -30.06 22.75 -22.68
CA VAL A 139 -31.25 22.81 -23.52
C VAL A 139 -31.90 21.44 -23.52
N SER A 140 -33.03 21.32 -22.81
CA SER A 140 -33.81 20.09 -22.71
C SER A 140 -35.29 20.39 -22.49
N ASP A 141 -36.17 19.55 -23.04
CA ASP A 141 -37.61 19.53 -22.74
C ASP A 141 -38.02 18.34 -21.85
N CYS A 142 -37.06 17.52 -21.44
CA CYS A 142 -37.24 16.40 -20.51
C CYS A 142 -37.54 16.83 -19.07
N LYS A 143 -38.02 15.88 -18.28
CA LYS A 143 -38.17 15.98 -16.83
C LYS A 143 -37.22 14.99 -16.14
N HIS A 144 -36.96 15.16 -14.85
CA HIS A 144 -36.18 14.17 -14.07
C HIS A 144 -36.85 12.80 -13.91
N THR A 145 -37.98 12.53 -14.57
CA THR A 145 -38.48 11.17 -14.79
C THR A 145 -37.77 10.44 -15.92
N GLU A 146 -36.95 11.15 -16.69
CA GLU A 146 -36.25 10.72 -17.91
C GLU A 146 -34.73 10.81 -17.71
N ASP A 147 -34.24 10.87 -16.46
CA ASP A 147 -32.79 10.89 -16.23
C ASP A 147 -32.21 9.51 -16.52
N VAL A 148 -31.14 9.48 -17.31
CA VAL A 148 -30.51 8.24 -17.72
C VAL A 148 -29.56 7.68 -16.67
N GLY A 149 -29.51 6.35 -16.57
CA GLY A 149 -28.50 5.63 -15.83
C GLY A 149 -27.64 4.73 -16.70
N VAL A 150 -26.43 4.42 -16.25
CA VAL A 150 -25.52 3.48 -16.93
C VAL A 150 -25.02 2.42 -15.97
N VAL A 151 -24.59 1.30 -16.54
CA VAL A 151 -23.83 0.23 -15.88
C VAL A 151 -22.57 0.03 -16.71
N CYS A 152 -21.42 0.32 -16.10
CA CYS A 152 -20.11 0.10 -16.70
C CYS A 152 -19.57 -1.29 -16.36
N SER A 153 -18.55 -1.75 -17.07
CA SER A 153 -17.86 -2.99 -16.71
C SER A 153 -17.20 -2.86 -15.33
N ASP A 154 -16.93 -3.99 -14.67
CA ASP A 154 -16.08 -3.99 -13.47
C ASP A 154 -14.60 -3.77 -13.84
N LYS A 155 -14.24 -3.84 -15.14
CA LYS A 155 -12.88 -3.66 -15.66
C LYS A 155 -12.54 -2.19 -15.86
N ARG A 156 -11.38 -1.76 -15.37
CA ARG A 156 -10.84 -0.41 -15.59
C ARG A 156 -10.01 -0.35 -16.87
N ILE A 157 -9.88 0.84 -17.44
CA ILE A 157 -8.90 1.08 -18.51
C ILE A 157 -7.50 0.90 -17.89
N PRO A 158 -6.64 0.02 -18.42
CA PRO A 158 -5.28 -0.16 -17.92
C PRO A 158 -4.53 1.18 -17.87
N GLY A 159 -3.91 1.48 -16.73
CA GLY A 159 -3.19 2.73 -16.51
C GLY A 159 -4.05 3.96 -16.15
N PHE A 160 -5.39 3.87 -16.17
CA PHE A 160 -6.27 4.96 -15.75
C PHE A 160 -6.10 5.25 -14.26
N LYS A 161 -5.60 6.44 -13.93
CA LYS A 161 -5.43 6.90 -12.54
C LYS A 161 -6.53 7.90 -12.22
N PHE A 162 -7.49 7.50 -11.37
CA PHE A 162 -8.16 8.51 -10.54
C PHE A 162 -7.06 9.12 -9.68
N GLN A 163 -6.88 10.44 -9.72
CA GLN A 163 -6.14 11.10 -8.65
C GLN A 163 -7.02 10.97 -7.40
N HIS A 164 -6.80 9.90 -6.64
CA HIS A 164 -7.33 9.82 -5.29
C HIS A 164 -6.59 10.89 -4.49
N LEU A 165 -7.27 12.01 -4.26
CA LEU A 165 -6.76 13.13 -3.47
C LEU A 165 -6.83 12.84 -1.97
N VAL A 166 -7.44 11.71 -1.58
CA VAL A 166 -7.63 11.30 -0.19
C VAL A 166 -7.25 9.83 -0.05
N ARG A 167 -6.59 9.50 1.06
CA ARG A 167 -6.31 8.12 1.47
C ARG A 167 -6.46 7.95 2.98
N LEU A 168 -6.62 6.70 3.40
CA LEU A 168 -6.58 6.32 4.82
C LEU A 168 -5.27 5.57 5.12
N ARG A 169 -4.72 5.80 6.32
CA ARG A 169 -3.51 5.16 6.86
C ARG A 169 -3.68 4.75 8.32
N GLY A 170 -2.90 3.77 8.77
CA GLY A 170 -2.89 3.31 10.17
C GLY A 170 -4.16 2.59 10.65
N GLY A 171 -5.13 2.30 9.77
CA GLY A 171 -6.36 1.57 10.13
C GLY A 171 -6.17 0.05 10.10
N ALA A 172 -6.78 -0.66 11.06
CA ALA A 172 -6.69 -2.11 11.16
C ALA A 172 -7.62 -2.82 10.16
N VAL A 173 -8.78 -2.19 9.92
CA VAL A 173 -9.81 -2.66 9.01
C VAL A 173 -9.94 -1.70 7.83
N ILE A 174 -10.45 -2.22 6.72
CA ILE A 174 -10.73 -1.39 5.55
C ILE A 174 -11.85 -0.41 5.85
N GLY A 175 -11.69 0.82 5.38
CA GLY A 175 -12.61 1.92 5.65
C GLY A 175 -12.34 2.63 6.99
N GLU A 176 -11.24 2.34 7.69
CA GLU A 176 -10.79 3.17 8.79
C GLU A 176 -9.33 3.60 8.62
N GLY A 177 -8.97 4.70 9.29
CA GLY A 177 -7.60 5.22 9.33
C GLY A 177 -7.55 6.73 9.55
N ARG A 178 -6.34 7.23 9.80
CA ARG A 178 -5.99 8.65 9.69
C ARG A 178 -6.26 9.12 8.26
N VAL A 179 -6.86 10.30 8.11
CA VAL A 179 -7.16 10.90 6.81
C VAL A 179 -5.96 11.69 6.32
N GLU A 180 -5.48 11.34 5.13
CA GLU A 180 -4.43 12.09 4.45
C GLU A 180 -4.95 12.61 3.11
N VAL A 181 -4.62 13.86 2.80
CA VAL A 181 -4.98 14.56 1.57
C VAL A 181 -3.74 14.87 0.73
N LEU A 182 -3.87 14.80 -0.58
CA LEU A 182 -2.81 15.13 -1.52
C LEU A 182 -2.98 16.58 -1.98
N LYS A 183 -2.05 17.46 -1.59
CA LYS A 183 -2.04 18.87 -1.98
C LYS A 183 -0.65 19.25 -2.48
N ASN A 184 -0.57 19.94 -3.62
CA ASN A 184 0.69 20.36 -4.25
C ASN A 184 1.68 19.20 -4.52
N GLY A 185 1.18 17.98 -4.73
CA GLY A 185 2.02 16.80 -4.98
C GLY A 185 2.57 16.13 -3.71
N GLU A 186 2.21 16.63 -2.53
CA GLU A 186 2.62 16.11 -1.23
C GLU A 186 1.42 15.65 -0.40
N TRP A 187 1.52 14.46 0.19
CA TRP A 187 0.55 13.98 1.15
C TRP A 187 0.74 14.70 2.48
N GLY A 188 -0.36 15.05 3.12
CA GLY A 188 -0.38 15.65 4.45
C GLY A 188 -1.71 15.37 5.14
N THR A 189 -1.77 15.66 6.43
CA THR A 189 -2.92 15.29 7.28
C THR A 189 -3.95 16.42 7.38
N ILE A 190 -5.04 16.13 8.08
CA ILE A 190 -6.10 17.09 8.43
C ILE A 190 -6.11 17.21 9.95
N CYS A 191 -6.08 18.44 10.48
CA CYS A 191 -6.23 18.68 11.92
C CYS A 191 -7.67 18.42 12.38
N ASP A 192 -7.84 17.91 13.60
CA ASP A 192 -9.12 17.48 14.16
C ASP A 192 -10.00 18.60 14.73
N ASP A 193 -9.49 19.82 14.76
CA ASP A 193 -10.25 21.02 15.13
C ASP A 193 -11.54 21.11 14.29
N ASN A 194 -12.68 21.13 14.96
CA ASN A 194 -14.02 21.06 14.34
C ASN A 194 -14.28 19.83 13.44
N TRP A 195 -13.43 18.79 13.51
CA TRP A 195 -13.64 17.54 12.80
C TRP A 195 -14.88 16.82 13.33
N ASN A 196 -15.77 16.44 12.41
CA ASN A 196 -17.10 15.96 12.78
C ASN A 196 -17.60 14.88 11.81
N LEU A 197 -18.70 14.24 12.21
CA LEU A 197 -19.28 13.11 11.46
C LEU A 197 -19.70 13.46 10.03
N VAL A 198 -20.05 14.74 9.77
CA VAL A 198 -20.42 15.20 8.42
C VAL A 198 -19.19 15.22 7.51
N ALA A 199 -18.09 15.81 7.97
CA ALA A 199 -16.82 15.81 7.24
C ALA A 199 -16.26 14.39 7.05
N ALA A 200 -16.30 13.57 8.10
CA ALA A 200 -15.92 12.16 8.02
C ALA A 200 -16.78 11.38 7.00
N THR A 201 -18.08 11.69 6.91
CA THR A 201 -18.98 11.07 5.93
C THR A 201 -18.63 11.47 4.50
N VAL A 202 -18.17 12.71 4.26
CA VAL A 202 -17.66 13.12 2.95
C VAL A 202 -16.46 12.25 2.55
N VAL A 203 -15.50 12.04 3.45
CA VAL A 203 -14.33 11.16 3.22
C VAL A 203 -14.77 9.71 2.94
N CYS A 204 -15.63 9.14 3.78
CA CYS A 204 -16.12 7.77 3.59
C CYS A 204 -16.88 7.58 2.27
N ARG A 205 -17.63 8.61 1.84
CA ARG A 205 -18.35 8.60 0.57
C ARG A 205 -17.41 8.75 -0.61
N GLU A 206 -16.42 9.63 -0.51
CA GLU A 206 -15.37 9.85 -1.51
C GLU A 206 -14.60 8.55 -1.79
N LEU A 207 -14.28 7.79 -0.72
CA LEU A 207 -13.58 6.51 -0.80
C LEU A 207 -14.50 5.32 -1.15
N GLY A 208 -15.81 5.54 -1.29
CA GLY A 208 -16.76 4.53 -1.74
C GLY A 208 -17.34 3.61 -0.65
N PHE A 209 -17.10 3.89 0.64
CA PHE A 209 -17.62 3.11 1.76
C PHE A 209 -19.05 3.50 2.17
N GLY A 210 -19.51 4.70 1.80
CA GLY A 210 -20.83 5.20 2.19
C GLY A 210 -20.72 6.24 3.31
N SER A 211 -21.36 6.02 4.45
CA SER A 211 -21.33 6.98 5.58
C SER A 211 -20.24 6.67 6.60
N ALA A 212 -19.84 7.69 7.36
CA ALA A 212 -18.99 7.48 8.52
C ALA A 212 -19.80 6.89 9.69
N LYS A 213 -19.17 5.95 10.40
CA LYS A 213 -19.56 5.46 11.71
C LYS A 213 -19.03 6.40 12.79
N GLU A 214 -17.77 6.79 12.69
CA GLU A 214 -17.07 7.64 13.67
C GLU A 214 -16.20 8.68 12.95
N ALA A 215 -16.16 9.89 13.50
CA ALA A 215 -15.14 10.90 13.23
C ALA A 215 -14.18 10.88 14.43
N LEU A 216 -12.92 10.57 14.17
CA LEU A 216 -11.91 10.37 15.20
C LEU A 216 -10.97 11.57 15.26
N SER A 217 -10.52 11.88 16.46
CA SER A 217 -9.61 12.98 16.81
C SER A 217 -8.46 12.44 17.65
N GLY A 218 -7.46 13.26 17.96
CA GLY A 218 -6.38 12.96 18.88
C GLY A 218 -5.36 11.96 18.31
N GLY A 219 -5.17 11.92 16.99
CA GLY A 219 -4.22 10.98 16.37
C GLY A 219 -4.54 9.51 16.66
N LEU A 220 -5.79 9.18 17.02
CA LEU A 220 -6.16 7.88 17.60
C LEU A 220 -5.82 6.68 16.70
N LEU A 221 -5.84 6.87 15.38
CA LEU A 221 -5.48 5.83 14.42
C LEU A 221 -4.02 5.94 13.93
N GLY A 222 -3.17 6.59 14.72
CA GLY A 222 -1.76 6.86 14.45
C GLY A 222 -1.53 8.29 13.95
N GLN A 223 -0.33 8.81 14.21
CA GLN A 223 0.15 10.14 13.84
C GLN A 223 0.71 10.17 12.41
N GLY A 224 0.54 11.28 11.70
CA GLY A 224 1.20 11.54 10.43
C GLY A 224 2.65 12.00 10.60
N MET A 225 3.30 12.32 9.47
CA MET A 225 4.57 13.03 9.46
C MET A 225 4.58 13.99 8.26
N GLY A 226 5.01 15.22 8.51
CA GLY A 226 5.15 16.25 7.47
C GLY A 226 4.07 17.33 7.60
N PRO A 227 3.50 17.83 6.50
CA PRO A 227 2.57 18.95 6.56
C PRO A 227 1.16 18.54 7.02
N VAL A 228 0.53 19.44 7.78
CA VAL A 228 -0.93 19.43 8.02
C VAL A 228 -1.58 20.35 7.00
N HIS A 229 -2.31 19.79 6.03
CA HIS A 229 -2.78 20.53 4.85
C HIS A 229 -4.11 21.27 5.04
N MET A 230 -4.91 20.83 6.01
CA MET A 230 -6.26 21.33 6.26
C MET A 230 -6.52 21.44 7.76
N ASN A 231 -7.22 22.49 8.16
CA ASN A 231 -7.66 22.72 9.55
C ASN A 231 -9.09 23.28 9.58
N GLU A 232 -9.85 23.05 10.66
CA GLU A 232 -11.22 23.51 10.85
C GLU A 232 -12.14 23.17 9.67
N VAL A 233 -12.10 21.92 9.21
CA VAL A 233 -12.84 21.50 8.01
C VAL A 233 -14.35 21.57 8.27
N LYS A 234 -15.03 22.43 7.51
CA LYS A 234 -16.46 22.73 7.65
C LYS A 234 -17.24 22.26 6.43
N CYS A 235 -17.41 20.95 6.31
CA CYS A 235 -18.25 20.35 5.28
C CYS A 235 -19.74 20.60 5.55
N SER A 236 -20.50 20.93 4.51
CA SER A 236 -21.97 20.91 4.49
C SER A 236 -22.52 19.48 4.45
N GLY A 237 -21.71 18.51 3.99
CA GLY A 237 -22.06 17.10 3.83
C GLY A 237 -22.42 16.71 2.41
N PHE A 238 -22.46 17.65 1.47
CA PHE A 238 -22.78 17.43 0.05
C PHE A 238 -21.55 17.47 -0.86
N GLU A 239 -20.41 17.90 -0.34
CA GLU A 239 -19.13 17.93 -1.04
C GLU A 239 -18.72 16.54 -1.52
N LYS A 240 -18.05 16.48 -2.67
CA LYS A 240 -17.64 15.20 -3.25
C LYS A 240 -16.31 14.72 -2.72
N SER A 241 -15.46 15.69 -2.43
CA SER A 241 -14.19 15.47 -1.80
C SER A 241 -14.08 16.34 -0.56
N VAL A 242 -13.39 15.83 0.46
CA VAL A 242 -13.07 16.65 1.65
C VAL A 242 -12.27 17.90 1.26
N THR A 243 -11.53 17.83 0.15
CA THR A 243 -10.73 18.95 -0.39
C THR A 243 -11.59 20.11 -0.92
N GLU A 244 -12.89 19.90 -1.14
CA GLU A 244 -13.85 20.94 -1.56
C GLU A 244 -14.54 21.62 -0.37
N CYS A 245 -14.46 21.04 0.82
CA CYS A 245 -15.07 21.63 2.01
C CYS A 245 -14.35 22.93 2.37
N PRO A 246 -15.04 23.99 2.81
CA PRO A 246 -14.40 25.15 3.41
C PRO A 246 -13.50 24.75 4.58
N PHE A 247 -12.27 25.24 4.61
CA PHE A 247 -11.31 25.00 5.68
C PHE A 247 -10.48 26.27 5.93
N ASN A 248 -9.92 26.41 7.12
CA ASN A 248 -9.12 27.57 7.49
C ASN A 248 -7.70 27.40 6.93
N MET A 249 -7.24 28.37 6.12
CA MET A 249 -5.87 28.45 5.59
C MET A 249 -5.03 29.57 6.22
N ASP A 250 -5.64 30.45 7.04
CA ASP A 250 -5.01 31.70 7.51
C ASP A 250 -4.02 31.52 8.67
N LYS A 251 -3.69 30.28 8.98
CA LYS A 251 -2.51 29.90 9.74
C LYS A 251 -1.92 28.72 8.98
N ASP A 252 -0.68 28.86 8.47
CA ASP A 252 0.23 27.72 8.52
C ASP A 252 0.03 27.06 9.88
N SER A 253 -0.04 25.75 9.93
CA SER A 253 -0.35 24.87 11.06
C SER A 253 0.40 25.10 12.39
N GLU A 254 0.83 26.31 12.75
CA GLU A 254 1.47 26.77 13.98
C GLU A 254 0.70 26.44 15.27
N GLY A 255 -0.51 25.90 15.19
CA GLY A 255 -1.28 25.43 16.34
C GLY A 255 -1.69 23.96 16.31
N CYS A 256 -1.53 23.26 15.18
CA CYS A 256 -1.91 21.84 15.09
C CYS A 256 -0.65 20.98 15.02
N SER A 257 -0.56 20.03 15.94
CA SER A 257 0.45 18.98 15.96
C SER A 257 -0.09 17.68 15.36
N HIS A 258 0.77 16.68 15.13
CA HIS A 258 0.32 15.37 14.65
C HIS A 258 -0.43 14.54 15.71
N GLU A 259 -0.44 14.98 16.97
CA GLU A 259 -1.37 14.47 17.99
C GLU A 259 -2.82 14.84 17.68
N GLU A 260 -3.07 15.79 16.77
CA GLU A 260 -4.40 16.27 16.41
C GLU A 260 -4.82 15.79 15.01
N ASP A 261 -4.16 14.77 14.46
CA ASP A 261 -4.50 14.25 13.15
C ASP A 261 -5.87 13.55 13.17
N ALA A 262 -6.75 14.00 12.28
CA ALA A 262 -8.11 13.51 12.13
C ALA A 262 -8.16 12.10 11.49
N GLY A 263 -9.06 11.27 12.00
CA GLY A 263 -9.33 9.92 11.48
C GLY A 263 -10.80 9.68 11.20
N VAL A 264 -11.09 8.58 10.50
CA VAL A 264 -12.46 8.11 10.24
C VAL A 264 -12.59 6.61 10.48
N ARG A 265 -13.81 6.18 10.83
CA ARG A 265 -14.27 4.81 10.64
C ARG A 265 -15.52 4.83 9.77
N CYS A 266 -15.49 4.16 8.63
CA CYS A 266 -16.60 4.08 7.70
C CYS A 266 -17.48 2.86 7.97
N ASN A 267 -18.75 2.94 7.57
CA ASN A 267 -19.62 1.78 7.54
C ASN A 267 -19.28 0.92 6.31
N VAL A 268 -18.55 -0.17 6.49
CA VAL A 268 -18.21 -1.08 5.38
C VAL A 268 -19.21 -2.23 5.28
N PRO A 269 -19.75 -2.54 4.08
CA PRO A 269 -20.66 -3.67 3.90
C PRO A 269 -20.04 -5.00 4.31
N ALA A 270 -20.81 -5.84 4.98
CA ALA A 270 -20.39 -7.19 5.35
C ALA A 270 -20.30 -8.09 4.10
N MET A 271 -19.09 -8.30 3.58
CA MET A 271 -18.85 -9.09 2.36
C MET A 271 -18.86 -10.62 2.58
N GLY A 272 -19.04 -11.09 3.80
CA GLY A 272 -19.17 -12.52 4.12
C GLY A 272 -17.88 -13.35 4.01
N PHE A 273 -16.72 -12.75 3.70
CA PHE A 273 -15.43 -13.45 3.59
C PHE A 273 -15.04 -14.22 4.86
N GLN A 274 -15.57 -13.81 6.01
CA GLN A 274 -15.37 -14.46 7.31
C GLN A 274 -15.81 -15.91 7.37
N GLN A 275 -16.79 -16.30 6.56
CA GLN A 275 -17.40 -17.62 6.69
C GLN A 275 -16.50 -18.74 6.14
N ARG A 276 -15.40 -18.39 5.46
CA ARG A 276 -14.45 -19.34 4.86
C ARG A 276 -13.11 -19.43 5.58
N LEU A 277 -12.96 -18.77 6.72
CA LEU A 277 -11.73 -18.78 7.51
C LEU A 277 -12.05 -18.79 9.00
N ARG A 278 -11.27 -19.51 9.81
CA ARG A 278 -11.37 -19.46 11.27
C ARG A 278 -10.02 -19.69 11.96
N LEU A 279 -9.91 -19.22 13.20
CA LEU A 279 -8.84 -19.60 14.13
C LEU A 279 -9.29 -20.75 15.01
N SER A 280 -8.40 -21.71 15.25
CA SER A 280 -8.69 -22.94 15.96
C SER A 280 -7.57 -23.31 16.94
N GLY A 281 -7.94 -23.81 18.13
CA GLY A 281 -7.00 -24.30 19.15
C GLY A 281 -6.27 -23.22 19.96
N GLY A 282 -6.50 -21.93 19.70
CA GLY A 282 -5.93 -20.81 20.46
C GLY A 282 -6.37 -20.72 21.91
N ARG A 283 -5.59 -20.03 22.76
CA ARG A 283 -5.95 -19.80 24.17
C ARG A 283 -7.06 -18.75 24.33
N ASN A 284 -7.22 -17.89 23.33
CA ASN A 284 -8.23 -16.84 23.26
C ASN A 284 -8.70 -16.65 21.80
N PRO A 285 -9.76 -15.86 21.54
CA PRO A 285 -10.31 -15.67 20.19
C PRO A 285 -9.40 -14.96 19.18
N PHE A 286 -8.31 -14.33 19.63
CA PHE A 286 -7.40 -13.54 18.79
C PHE A 286 -6.19 -14.34 18.31
N GLU A 287 -6.04 -15.60 18.72
CA GLU A 287 -4.94 -16.43 18.27
C GLU A 287 -5.42 -17.82 17.89
N GLY A 288 -4.64 -18.49 17.05
CA GLY A 288 -4.88 -19.89 16.73
C GLY A 288 -4.32 -20.31 15.38
N ARG A 289 -4.48 -21.60 15.13
CA ARG A 289 -4.16 -22.20 13.83
C ARG A 289 -5.16 -21.71 12.79
N VAL A 290 -4.65 -21.31 11.62
CA VAL A 290 -5.48 -20.84 10.50
C VAL A 290 -6.09 -22.04 9.79
N GLU A 291 -7.41 -22.14 9.85
CA GLU A 291 -8.18 -23.13 9.10
C GLU A 291 -9.02 -22.41 8.03
N VAL A 292 -9.02 -22.93 6.80
CA VAL A 292 -9.76 -22.36 5.68
C VAL A 292 -10.72 -23.39 5.08
N LEU A 293 -11.86 -22.91 4.59
CA LEU A 293 -12.86 -23.71 3.89
C LEU A 293 -12.62 -23.60 2.38
N MET A 294 -12.12 -24.68 1.79
CA MET A 294 -11.74 -24.74 0.38
C MET A 294 -12.46 -25.88 -0.33
N GLU A 295 -12.70 -25.72 -1.62
CA GLU A 295 -13.24 -26.80 -2.45
C GLU A 295 -12.10 -27.76 -2.84
N ARG A 296 -12.26 -29.04 -2.50
CA ARG A 296 -11.32 -30.12 -2.88
C ARG A 296 -12.14 -31.33 -3.32
N ASN A 297 -11.80 -31.87 -4.49
CA ASN A 297 -12.49 -33.03 -5.08
C ASN A 297 -14.02 -32.88 -5.15
N GLY A 298 -14.51 -31.66 -5.46
CA GLY A 298 -15.94 -31.36 -5.60
C GLY A 298 -16.71 -31.28 -4.27
N SER A 299 -16.03 -31.14 -3.14
CA SER A 299 -16.65 -30.91 -1.82
C SER A 299 -15.92 -29.83 -1.04
N LEU A 300 -16.66 -29.03 -0.28
CA LEU A 300 -16.09 -28.05 0.64
C LEU A 300 -15.53 -28.76 1.88
N VAL A 301 -14.23 -28.58 2.12
CA VAL A 301 -13.53 -29.19 3.25
C VAL A 301 -12.79 -28.12 4.04
N TRP A 302 -12.84 -28.24 5.36
CA TRP A 302 -11.96 -27.49 6.24
C TRP A 302 -10.59 -28.13 6.25
N GLY A 303 -9.55 -27.30 6.18
CA GLY A 303 -8.18 -27.75 6.35
C GLY A 303 -7.25 -26.63 6.76
N THR A 304 -5.98 -27.00 6.94
CA THR A 304 -4.91 -26.08 7.33
C THR A 304 -4.26 -25.39 6.13
N VAL A 305 -3.63 -24.26 6.40
CA VAL A 305 -2.72 -23.58 5.49
C VAL A 305 -1.29 -24.02 5.80
N CYS A 306 -0.48 -24.29 4.77
CA CYS A 306 0.93 -24.65 4.95
C CYS A 306 1.71 -23.51 5.64
N GLY A 307 2.49 -23.82 6.67
CA GLY A 307 3.29 -22.82 7.41
C GLY A 307 4.57 -22.38 6.70
N GLU A 308 4.99 -23.05 5.62
CA GLU A 308 6.21 -22.68 4.90
C GLU A 308 6.06 -21.36 4.14
N GLY A 309 6.96 -20.41 4.42
CA GLY A 309 6.91 -19.07 3.85
C GLY A 309 5.83 -18.17 4.46
N TRP A 310 5.13 -18.63 5.50
CA TRP A 310 4.12 -17.85 6.21
C TRP A 310 4.77 -16.73 7.03
N GLY A 311 4.35 -15.49 6.81
CA GLY A 311 4.90 -14.30 7.45
C GLY A 311 3.83 -13.33 7.94
N THR A 312 4.30 -12.15 8.33
CA THR A 312 3.49 -11.09 8.93
C THR A 312 2.43 -10.57 7.96
N MET A 313 2.75 -10.48 6.66
CA MET A 313 1.82 -9.96 5.65
C MET A 313 0.62 -10.88 5.44
N GLU A 314 0.83 -12.20 5.42
CA GLU A 314 -0.27 -13.17 5.39
C GLU A 314 -1.10 -13.10 6.67
N ALA A 315 -0.44 -12.99 7.82
CA ALA A 315 -1.12 -12.84 9.10
C ALA A 315 -1.99 -11.57 9.16
N MET A 316 -1.51 -10.45 8.63
CA MET A 316 -2.27 -9.20 8.53
C MET A 316 -3.56 -9.39 7.74
N VAL A 317 -3.49 -10.09 6.59
CA VAL A 317 -4.68 -10.42 5.80
C VAL A 317 -5.63 -11.32 6.58
N VAL A 318 -5.14 -12.27 7.38
CA VAL A 318 -5.99 -13.15 8.21
C VAL A 318 -6.65 -12.41 9.37
N CYS A 319 -5.93 -11.54 10.09
CA CYS A 319 -6.50 -10.79 11.20
C CYS A 319 -7.53 -9.76 10.71
N ARG A 320 -7.23 -9.08 9.59
CA ARG A 320 -8.15 -8.13 8.95
C ARG A 320 -9.35 -8.82 8.31
N GLN A 321 -9.07 -9.80 7.42
CA GLN A 321 -9.68 -11.12 7.42
C GLN A 321 -10.89 -11.21 8.34
N LEU A 322 -10.59 -11.60 9.59
CA LEU A 322 -11.48 -11.91 10.72
C LEU A 322 -12.10 -10.72 11.44
N GLY A 323 -11.74 -9.48 11.07
CA GLY A 323 -12.12 -8.29 11.82
C GLY A 323 -11.51 -8.25 13.22
N LEU A 324 -10.33 -8.86 13.40
CA LEU A 324 -9.59 -8.95 14.66
C LEU A 324 -8.44 -7.95 14.76
N GLY A 325 -8.42 -6.96 13.85
CA GLY A 325 -7.40 -5.92 13.79
C GLY A 325 -6.14 -6.32 13.01
N PHE A 326 -4.98 -5.91 13.51
CA PHE A 326 -3.66 -6.20 12.98
C PHE A 326 -3.17 -7.59 13.40
N ALA A 327 -2.22 -8.14 12.65
CA ALA A 327 -1.41 -9.23 13.18
C ALA A 327 -0.47 -8.71 14.25
N SER A 328 -0.31 -9.45 15.34
CA SER A 328 0.81 -9.27 16.27
C SER A 328 1.92 -10.27 15.97
N HIS A 329 1.57 -11.51 15.60
CA HIS A 329 2.52 -12.58 15.31
C HIS A 329 2.03 -13.49 14.19
N ALA A 330 2.99 -13.99 13.40
CA ALA A 330 2.81 -15.05 12.43
C ALA A 330 3.60 -16.30 12.87
N PHE A 331 2.94 -17.47 12.85
CA PHE A 331 3.52 -18.73 13.27
C PHE A 331 3.60 -19.69 12.09
N GLN A 332 4.79 -20.26 11.84
CA GLN A 332 4.98 -21.29 10.82
C GLN A 332 4.73 -22.71 11.37
N GLU A 333 4.74 -22.86 12.70
CA GLU A 333 4.53 -24.14 13.38
C GLU A 333 3.57 -23.93 14.56
N THR A 334 2.47 -24.67 14.56
CA THR A 334 1.34 -24.51 15.51
C THR A 334 1.13 -25.72 16.39
N TRP A 335 2.20 -26.45 16.74
CA TRP A 335 2.12 -27.60 17.65
C TRP A 335 1.51 -27.26 19.02
N ILE A 336 1.54 -25.97 19.40
CA ILE A 336 0.96 -25.42 20.63
C ILE A 336 -0.58 -25.39 20.63
N TRP A 337 -1.22 -25.44 19.45
CA TRP A 337 -2.67 -25.32 19.32
C TRP A 337 -3.28 -26.64 18.83
N PRO A 338 -3.96 -27.40 19.72
CA PRO A 338 -4.72 -28.56 19.29
C PRO A 338 -5.98 -28.05 18.59
N GLY A 339 -5.95 -27.94 17.27
CA GLY A 339 -7.15 -27.59 16.52
C GLY A 339 -8.02 -28.83 16.22
N ALA A 340 -8.97 -28.67 15.30
CA ALA A 340 -9.94 -29.70 15.02
C ALA A 340 -9.31 -30.87 14.24
N VAL A 341 -9.49 -32.10 14.73
CA VAL A 341 -8.93 -33.32 14.13
C VAL A 341 -9.37 -33.52 12.66
N ASN A 342 -10.55 -33.00 12.31
CA ASN A 342 -11.10 -33.09 10.96
C ASN A 342 -10.50 -32.07 9.97
N ALA A 343 -9.63 -31.17 10.41
CA ALA A 343 -9.04 -30.10 9.60
C ALA A 343 -7.49 -30.20 9.50
N ASP A 344 -6.88 -31.33 9.89
CA ASP A 344 -5.41 -31.45 9.92
C ASP A 344 -4.75 -31.53 8.53
N SER A 345 -5.50 -31.86 7.47
CA SER A 345 -4.97 -31.89 6.10
C SER A 345 -4.68 -30.47 5.59
N VAL A 346 -3.58 -30.30 4.86
CA VAL A 346 -3.29 -29.04 4.16
C VAL A 346 -4.24 -28.90 2.98
N VAL A 347 -4.88 -27.75 2.87
CA VAL A 347 -5.81 -27.42 1.76
C VAL A 347 -5.41 -26.15 0.99
N MET A 348 -4.39 -25.44 1.47
CA MET A 348 -3.83 -24.23 0.85
C MET A 348 -2.33 -24.16 1.15
N SER A 349 -1.51 -23.82 0.16
CA SER A 349 -0.05 -23.67 0.34
C SER A 349 0.55 -22.63 -0.59
N GLY A 350 1.80 -22.22 -0.31
CA GLY A 350 2.50 -21.20 -1.11
C GLY A 350 1.85 -19.83 -1.04
N VAL A 351 1.16 -19.51 0.06
CA VAL A 351 0.45 -18.24 0.23
C VAL A 351 1.48 -17.11 0.35
N ARG A 352 1.29 -16.08 -0.47
CA ARG A 352 2.07 -14.85 -0.48
C ARG A 352 1.13 -13.67 -0.68
N CYS A 353 1.03 -12.82 0.33
CA CYS A 353 0.18 -11.65 0.34
C CYS A 353 1.01 -10.37 0.13
N ALA A 354 0.48 -9.42 -0.61
CA ALA A 354 0.97 -8.04 -0.63
C ALA A 354 0.58 -7.27 0.63
N GLY A 355 -0.42 -7.75 1.38
CA GLY A 355 -0.95 -7.15 2.60
C GLY A 355 -2.17 -6.27 2.37
N THR A 356 -2.58 -6.03 1.12
CA THR A 356 -3.77 -5.23 0.75
C THR A 356 -5.01 -6.09 0.46
N GLU A 357 -4.85 -7.40 0.41
CA GLU A 357 -5.92 -8.34 0.04
C GLU A 357 -7.07 -8.34 1.06
N MET A 358 -8.30 -8.42 0.56
CA MET A 358 -9.52 -8.49 1.40
C MET A 358 -9.69 -9.84 2.11
N SER A 359 -9.08 -10.90 1.56
CA SER A 359 -9.18 -12.26 2.08
C SER A 359 -7.94 -13.06 1.69
N LEU A 360 -7.64 -14.10 2.47
CA LEU A 360 -6.48 -14.96 2.25
C LEU A 360 -6.52 -15.67 0.89
N SER A 361 -7.73 -15.96 0.38
CA SER A 361 -7.93 -16.58 -0.94
C SER A 361 -7.64 -15.64 -2.12
N HIS A 362 -7.47 -14.34 -1.88
CA HIS A 362 -7.08 -13.39 -2.93
C HIS A 362 -5.55 -13.19 -3.00
N CYS A 363 -4.81 -13.66 -1.98
CA CYS A 363 -3.36 -13.68 -2.04
C CYS A 363 -2.88 -14.67 -3.11
N LEU A 364 -1.66 -14.48 -3.60
CA LEU A 364 -1.04 -15.46 -4.48
C LEU A 364 -0.88 -16.77 -3.70
N HIS A 365 -1.39 -17.88 -4.24
CA HIS A 365 -1.24 -19.20 -3.62
C HIS A 365 -1.29 -20.31 -4.68
N HIS A 366 -0.82 -21.51 -4.32
CA HIS A 366 -0.96 -22.66 -5.21
C HIS A 366 -2.43 -23.04 -5.41
N GLY A 367 -2.80 -23.44 -6.64
CA GLY A 367 -4.16 -23.85 -6.98
C GLY A 367 -4.48 -25.30 -6.57
N GLU A 368 -4.72 -26.15 -7.57
CA GLU A 368 -5.09 -27.56 -7.34
C GLU A 368 -3.93 -28.37 -6.73
N TYR A 369 -2.71 -28.17 -7.22
CA TYR A 369 -1.51 -28.88 -6.75
C TYR A 369 -0.91 -28.22 -5.51
N LEU A 370 -0.99 -28.90 -4.37
CA LEU A 370 -0.43 -28.44 -3.11
C LEU A 370 1.03 -28.91 -2.96
N SER A 371 1.92 -27.99 -2.59
CA SER A 371 3.27 -28.31 -2.14
C SER A 371 3.44 -27.86 -0.68
N CYS A 372 3.71 -28.80 0.22
CA CYS A 372 4.03 -28.52 1.62
C CYS A 372 4.94 -29.64 2.17
N PRO A 373 6.27 -29.56 1.96
CA PRO A 373 7.25 -30.57 2.36
C PRO A 373 7.13 -31.04 3.81
N LYS A 374 6.83 -30.14 4.75
CA LYS A 374 6.67 -30.45 6.17
C LYS A 374 5.29 -31.03 6.53
N GLY A 375 4.31 -31.02 5.60
CA GLY A 375 2.95 -31.52 5.79
C GLY A 375 2.02 -30.57 6.55
N GLY A 376 0.86 -31.09 6.97
CA GLY A 376 -0.20 -30.36 7.70
C GLY A 376 -0.22 -30.62 9.21
N GLY A 377 -1.18 -29.99 9.91
CA GLY A 377 -1.36 -30.15 11.35
C GLY A 377 -0.37 -29.33 12.19
N ARG A 378 0.76 -29.93 12.60
CA ARG A 378 1.77 -29.26 13.48
C ARG A 378 2.59 -28.19 12.76
N PHE A 379 2.75 -28.32 11.45
CA PHE A 379 3.46 -27.37 10.57
C PHE A 379 2.48 -26.49 9.78
N ALA A 380 1.27 -26.33 10.34
CA ALA A 380 0.28 -25.41 9.79
C ALA A 380 0.61 -23.97 10.18
N ALA A 381 0.16 -23.05 9.34
CA ALA A 381 0.23 -21.63 9.62
C ALA A 381 -0.71 -21.23 10.78
N GLY A 382 -0.29 -20.21 11.51
CA GLY A 382 -0.99 -19.69 12.66
C GLY A 382 -0.82 -18.18 12.78
N VAL A 383 -1.71 -17.54 13.53
CA VAL A 383 -1.66 -16.09 13.78
C VAL A 383 -2.01 -15.77 15.23
N SER A 384 -1.53 -14.62 15.68
CA SER A 384 -2.09 -13.87 16.81
C SER A 384 -2.40 -12.47 16.33
N CYS A 385 -3.55 -11.93 16.73
CA CYS A 385 -4.08 -10.65 16.31
C CYS A 385 -4.14 -9.66 17.48
N SER A 386 -4.16 -8.37 17.16
CA SER A 386 -4.25 -7.25 18.11
C SER A 386 -5.06 -6.12 17.49
N GLU A 387 -5.79 -5.37 18.30
CA GLU A 387 -6.54 -4.20 17.82
C GLU A 387 -5.61 -3.04 17.43
N THR A 388 -4.41 -2.99 17.99
CA THR A 388 -3.41 -1.94 17.78
C THR A 388 -2.08 -2.51 17.27
N ALA A 389 -1.33 -1.69 16.53
CA ALA A 389 0.04 -1.96 16.10
C ALA A 389 0.89 -0.66 16.12
N PRO A 390 2.22 -0.75 16.26
CA PRO A 390 3.13 0.38 16.06
C PRO A 390 3.18 0.82 14.57
N ASP A 391 3.77 1.98 14.29
CA ASP A 391 3.99 2.51 12.93
C ASP A 391 5.31 3.27 12.91
N LEU A 392 6.35 2.68 12.30
CA LEU A 392 7.69 3.25 12.32
C LEU A 392 7.94 4.14 11.10
N VAL A 393 8.30 5.39 11.38
CA VAL A 393 8.58 6.37 10.32
C VAL A 393 9.94 7.02 10.55
N LEU A 394 10.78 7.02 9.51
CA LEU A 394 12.07 7.71 9.56
C LEU A 394 11.90 9.19 9.23
N ASN A 395 12.49 10.07 10.02
CA ASN A 395 12.52 11.50 9.75
C ASN A 395 13.50 11.83 8.59
N PRO A 396 13.01 12.21 7.39
CA PRO A 396 13.89 12.43 6.24
C PRO A 396 14.72 13.72 6.37
N GLN A 397 14.23 14.74 7.08
CA GLN A 397 14.94 16.01 7.26
C GLN A 397 16.20 15.82 8.11
N VAL A 398 16.15 14.98 9.14
CA VAL A 398 17.30 14.64 9.98
C VAL A 398 18.42 13.99 9.14
N VAL A 399 18.06 13.09 8.22
CA VAL A 399 19.04 12.48 7.30
C VAL A 399 19.69 13.54 6.42
N GLU A 400 18.87 14.38 5.77
CA GLU A 400 19.36 15.42 4.85
C GLU A 400 20.31 16.40 5.55
N GLN A 401 19.95 16.86 6.75
CA GLN A 401 20.70 17.88 7.50
C GLN A 401 21.98 17.36 8.14
N THR A 402 22.05 16.07 8.47
CA THR A 402 23.17 15.47 9.20
C THR A 402 24.11 14.66 8.34
N THR A 403 23.92 14.66 7.02
CA THR A 403 24.76 13.90 6.10
C THR A 403 26.14 14.54 5.89
N TYR A 404 27.23 13.77 6.06
CA TYR A 404 28.59 14.22 5.71
C TYR A 404 29.52 13.04 5.37
N LEU A 405 30.70 13.36 4.83
CA LEU A 405 31.77 12.39 4.56
C LEU A 405 32.83 12.41 5.66
N GLU A 406 33.27 11.23 6.08
CA GLU A 406 34.43 11.05 6.96
C GLU A 406 35.40 10.04 6.34
N ASP A 407 36.68 10.39 6.24
CA ASP A 407 37.75 9.44 5.93
C ASP A 407 38.37 8.93 7.25
N ARG A 408 38.13 7.67 7.61
CA ARG A 408 38.66 7.07 8.85
C ARG A 408 39.69 5.98 8.59
N PRO A 409 40.82 5.96 9.32
CA PRO A 409 41.81 4.91 9.17
C PRO A 409 41.30 3.57 9.73
N MET A 410 41.67 2.47 9.07
CA MET A 410 41.20 1.12 9.39
C MET A 410 41.47 0.69 10.84
N PHE A 411 42.58 1.10 11.45
CA PHE A 411 42.88 0.75 12.85
C PHE A 411 41.86 1.29 13.88
N MET A 412 41.09 2.33 13.52
CA MET A 412 40.01 2.87 14.36
C MET A 412 38.65 2.21 14.08
N LEU A 413 38.56 1.32 13.09
CA LEU A 413 37.32 0.69 12.63
C LEU A 413 37.27 -0.80 12.98
N GLN A 414 38.03 -1.25 13.97
CA GLN A 414 38.08 -2.66 14.38
C GLN A 414 36.70 -3.19 14.76
N CYS A 415 35.95 -2.43 15.57
CA CYS A 415 34.59 -2.76 15.97
C CYS A 415 33.63 -2.86 14.78
N ALA A 416 33.63 -1.83 13.93
CA ALA A 416 32.81 -1.82 12.72
C ALA A 416 33.16 -2.96 11.74
N TYR A 417 34.41 -3.41 11.71
CA TYR A 417 34.83 -4.56 10.93
C TYR A 417 34.28 -5.88 11.50
N GLU A 418 34.33 -6.06 12.82
CA GLU A 418 33.78 -7.23 13.51
C GLU A 418 32.25 -7.32 13.39
N GLU A 419 31.57 -6.16 13.33
CA GLU A 419 30.12 -6.04 13.10
C GLU A 419 29.71 -6.08 11.62
N ASN A 420 30.64 -6.30 10.69
CA ASN A 420 30.38 -6.29 9.24
C ASN A 420 29.84 -4.96 8.67
N CYS A 421 30.07 -3.82 9.34
CA CYS A 421 29.59 -2.50 8.91
C CYS A 421 30.47 -1.83 7.83
N LEU A 422 31.46 -2.52 7.28
CA LEU A 422 32.37 -2.01 6.26
C LEU A 422 32.16 -2.71 4.92
N GLY A 423 32.52 -2.04 3.83
CA GLY A 423 32.41 -2.61 2.48
C GLY A 423 33.27 -3.87 2.33
N SER A 424 32.90 -4.75 1.39
CA SER A 424 33.53 -6.08 1.22
C SER A 424 35.05 -6.06 1.02
N THR A 425 35.60 -4.98 0.44
CA THR A 425 37.04 -4.79 0.25
C THR A 425 37.83 -4.61 1.55
N SER A 426 37.15 -4.21 2.65
CA SER A 426 37.76 -3.96 3.96
C SER A 426 38.57 -5.15 4.49
N SER A 427 38.10 -6.38 4.26
CA SER A 427 38.76 -7.64 4.67
C SER A 427 40.19 -7.81 4.16
N SER A 428 40.52 -7.18 3.03
CA SER A 428 41.83 -7.25 2.38
C SER A 428 42.65 -5.96 2.50
N THR A 429 42.14 -4.96 3.24
CA THR A 429 42.72 -3.61 3.26
C THR A 429 43.72 -3.46 4.43
N PRO A 430 44.94 -2.92 4.22
CA PRO A 430 45.91 -2.69 5.28
C PRO A 430 45.42 -1.75 6.41
N ALA A 431 45.90 -1.96 7.64
CA ALA A 431 45.47 -1.17 8.81
C ALA A 431 45.76 0.35 8.74
N ASN A 432 46.72 0.76 7.90
CA ASN A 432 47.09 2.16 7.66
C ASN A 432 46.32 2.82 6.51
N SER A 433 45.41 2.09 5.86
CA SER A 433 44.51 2.64 4.85
C SER A 433 43.35 3.39 5.48
N TYR A 434 42.61 4.12 4.64
CA TYR A 434 41.41 4.86 5.03
C TYR A 434 40.18 4.25 4.37
N ARG A 435 39.06 4.29 5.08
CA ARG A 435 37.72 4.05 4.55
C ARG A 435 36.99 5.38 4.47
N ARG A 436 36.25 5.57 3.38
CA ARG A 436 35.38 6.73 3.20
C ARG A 436 33.96 6.37 3.59
N LEU A 437 33.46 7.04 4.62
CA LEU A 437 32.18 6.75 5.24
C LEU A 437 31.20 7.88 4.96
N LEU A 438 30.06 7.55 4.36
CA LEU A 438 28.91 8.42 4.23
C LEU A 438 28.08 8.32 5.51
N ARG A 439 28.24 9.28 6.42
CA ARG A 439 27.54 9.33 7.70
C ARG A 439 26.26 10.15 7.61
N PHE A 440 25.29 9.79 8.45
CA PHE A 440 23.99 10.45 8.60
C PHE A 440 23.39 10.03 9.93
N SER A 441 22.40 10.76 10.45
CA SER A 441 21.61 10.31 11.61
C SER A 441 20.31 9.67 11.15
N SER A 442 19.83 8.68 11.89
CA SER A 442 18.51 8.10 11.71
C SER A 442 17.67 8.35 12.94
N GLN A 443 16.54 9.03 12.77
CA GLN A 443 15.55 9.24 13.82
C GLN A 443 14.28 8.51 13.41
N ILE A 444 13.93 7.47 14.17
CA ILE A 444 12.81 6.57 13.89
C ILE A 444 11.70 6.84 14.90
N HIS A 445 10.59 7.37 14.43
CA HIS A 445 9.39 7.67 15.22
C HIS A 445 8.48 6.45 15.31
N ASN A 446 7.81 6.25 16.44
CA ASN A 446 6.65 5.37 16.53
C ASN A 446 5.36 6.20 16.54
N ASN A 447 4.78 6.34 15.36
CA ASN A 447 3.56 7.08 15.12
C ASN A 447 2.32 6.17 15.12
N GLY A 448 2.44 4.94 15.61
CA GLY A 448 1.35 3.96 15.60
C GLY A 448 0.39 4.11 16.77
N GLN A 449 -0.25 3.00 17.12
CA GLN A 449 -1.26 2.92 18.18
C GLN A 449 -0.78 2.14 19.42
N SER A 450 0.38 1.50 19.32
CA SER A 450 1.00 0.75 20.42
C SER A 450 2.52 0.80 20.34
N ASP A 451 3.18 0.50 21.45
CA ASP A 451 4.64 0.49 21.51
C ASP A 451 5.23 -0.52 20.51
N PHE A 452 6.30 -0.13 19.83
CA PHE A 452 7.10 -1.05 19.03
C PHE A 452 7.97 -1.89 19.97
N ARG A 453 7.95 -3.21 19.80
CA ARG A 453 8.68 -4.16 20.65
C ARG A 453 9.47 -5.14 19.81
N PRO A 454 10.69 -5.52 20.24
CA PRO A 454 11.46 -6.54 19.55
C PRO A 454 10.73 -7.88 19.59
N LYS A 455 10.74 -8.61 18.47
CA LYS A 455 10.17 -9.96 18.36
C LYS A 455 10.88 -10.96 19.28
N ALA A 456 12.19 -10.78 19.43
CA ALA A 456 13.06 -11.66 20.18
C ALA A 456 12.87 -11.45 21.69
N SER A 457 12.77 -12.55 22.45
CA SER A 457 12.70 -12.47 23.90
C SER A 457 14.04 -12.04 24.49
N ARG A 458 14.01 -11.47 25.68
CA ARG A 458 15.19 -10.87 26.33
C ARG A 458 16.36 -11.83 26.51
N GLU A 459 16.09 -13.13 26.62
CA GLU A 459 17.11 -14.17 26.75
C GLU A 459 17.90 -14.42 25.46
N THR A 460 17.37 -13.97 24.33
CA THR A 460 17.96 -14.14 22.99
C THR A 460 18.66 -12.88 22.48
N TRP A 461 18.63 -11.79 23.24
CA TRP A 461 19.32 -10.56 22.89
C TRP A 461 20.84 -10.77 22.95
N VAL A 462 21.54 -10.20 21.98
CA VAL A 462 22.99 -10.36 21.83
C VAL A 462 23.69 -9.14 22.42
N TRP A 463 24.60 -9.36 23.36
CA TRP A 463 25.44 -8.28 23.89
C TRP A 463 26.48 -7.86 22.85
N HIS A 464 26.68 -6.56 22.69
CA HIS A 464 27.69 -6.04 21.79
C HIS A 464 28.77 -5.26 22.53
N ASP A 465 30.00 -5.79 22.48
CA ASP A 465 31.13 -5.25 23.24
C ASP A 465 31.53 -3.84 22.80
N CYS A 466 31.34 -3.52 21.52
CA CYS A 466 31.68 -2.21 20.96
C CYS A 466 30.70 -1.11 21.38
N HIS A 467 29.42 -1.44 21.55
CA HIS A 467 28.37 -0.48 21.92
C HIS A 467 27.98 -0.55 23.40
N ARG A 468 28.46 -1.58 24.11
CA ARG A 468 28.24 -1.81 25.55
C ARG A 468 26.77 -1.82 25.94
N HIS A 469 25.93 -2.38 25.09
CA HIS A 469 24.53 -2.67 25.36
C HIS A 469 24.07 -3.91 24.59
N TYR A 470 22.87 -4.38 24.90
CA TYR A 470 22.24 -5.50 24.21
C TYR A 470 21.51 -5.03 22.97
N HIS A 471 21.55 -5.85 21.94
CA HIS A 471 20.79 -5.66 20.72
C HIS A 471 19.62 -6.62 20.68
N SER A 472 18.42 -6.08 20.48
CA SER A 472 17.17 -6.84 20.49
C SER A 472 16.65 -7.18 19.10
N MET A 473 17.24 -6.60 18.05
CA MET A 473 17.01 -6.92 16.65
C MET A 473 18.34 -6.97 15.89
N GLU A 474 18.50 -8.00 15.05
CA GLU A 474 19.69 -8.19 14.20
C GLU A 474 19.62 -7.30 12.96
N VAL A 475 18.46 -7.23 12.29
CA VAL A 475 18.26 -6.37 11.11
C VAL A 475 17.06 -5.46 11.33
N PHE A 476 17.33 -4.23 11.76
CA PHE A 476 16.27 -3.21 11.88
C PHE A 476 16.28 -2.22 10.71
N THR A 477 17.43 -1.94 10.11
CA THR A 477 17.49 -1.05 8.94
C THR A 477 18.49 -1.51 7.88
N HIS A 478 18.14 -1.31 6.61
CA HIS A 478 19.07 -1.37 5.48
C HIS A 478 19.41 0.02 4.97
N TYR A 479 20.70 0.26 4.68
CA TYR A 479 21.20 1.51 4.12
C TYR A 479 21.78 1.23 2.74
N ASP A 480 21.08 1.65 1.69
CA ASP A 480 21.49 1.36 0.33
C ASP A 480 21.88 2.64 -0.41
N LEU A 481 23.01 2.58 -1.12
CA LEU A 481 23.32 3.56 -2.17
C LEU A 481 23.06 2.91 -3.52
N LEU A 482 22.02 3.38 -4.19
CA LEU A 482 21.53 2.83 -5.45
C LEU A 482 22.00 3.69 -6.62
N SER A 483 22.23 3.06 -7.77
CA SER A 483 22.35 3.78 -9.04
C SER A 483 21.00 4.35 -9.46
N ASN A 484 21.00 5.26 -10.45
CA ASN A 484 19.76 5.75 -11.05
C ASN A 484 18.91 4.64 -11.71
N ASN A 485 19.48 3.45 -11.94
CA ASN A 485 18.77 2.28 -12.48
C ASN A 485 18.26 1.34 -11.36
N GLY A 486 18.35 1.74 -10.09
CA GLY A 486 17.89 0.95 -8.94
C GLY A 486 18.84 -0.16 -8.48
N THR A 487 20.00 -0.33 -9.11
CA THR A 487 20.98 -1.35 -8.70
C THR A 487 21.76 -0.88 -7.47
N LYS A 488 21.90 -1.73 -6.44
CA LYS A 488 22.77 -1.45 -5.29
C LYS A 488 24.24 -1.27 -5.74
N VAL A 489 24.84 -0.14 -5.39
CA VAL A 489 26.24 0.22 -5.69
C VAL A 489 27.10 0.13 -4.43
N ALA A 490 26.54 0.50 -3.30
CA ALA A 490 27.08 0.23 -1.98
C ALA A 490 25.94 -0.15 -1.05
N GLU A 491 26.27 -0.98 -0.07
CA GLU A 491 25.38 -1.40 0.99
C GLU A 491 26.06 -1.10 2.31
N GLY A 492 25.31 -0.44 3.17
CA GLY A 492 25.58 -0.33 4.59
C GLY A 492 24.41 -0.94 5.33
N HIS A 493 24.65 -1.21 6.58
CA HIS A 493 23.60 -1.60 7.49
C HIS A 493 24.06 -1.23 8.87
N LYS A 494 23.08 -1.10 9.73
CA LYS A 494 23.34 -1.09 11.15
C LYS A 494 23.09 -2.52 11.60
N ALA A 495 24.19 -3.22 11.91
CA ALA A 495 24.21 -4.65 12.20
C ALA A 495 23.35 -5.07 13.39
N SER A 496 22.88 -4.10 14.18
CA SER A 496 22.12 -4.38 15.37
C SER A 496 21.66 -3.12 16.10
N PHE A 497 20.53 -3.24 16.80
CA PHE A 497 19.82 -2.10 17.39
C PHE A 497 19.47 -2.31 18.86
N CYS A 498 19.77 -1.28 19.64
CA CYS A 498 19.05 -0.92 20.85
C CYS A 498 17.73 -0.25 20.47
N LEU A 499 16.61 -0.58 21.11
CA LEU A 499 15.37 0.16 20.92
C LEU A 499 15.06 0.92 22.20
N GLU A 500 15.16 2.25 22.17
CA GLU A 500 14.90 3.11 23.32
C GLU A 500 14.18 4.42 22.98
N ASP A 501 13.61 5.06 23.99
CA ASP A 501 12.93 6.34 23.85
C ASP A 501 13.95 7.48 24.00
N SER A 502 14.58 7.87 22.88
CA SER A 502 15.57 8.96 22.87
C SER A 502 14.95 10.30 23.26
N GLU A 503 13.80 10.65 22.70
CA GLU A 503 12.94 11.80 23.04
C GLU A 503 11.48 11.47 22.66
N CYS A 504 10.53 12.25 23.18
CA CYS A 504 9.09 12.06 22.96
C CYS A 504 8.40 13.40 22.75
N ASP A 505 7.21 13.35 22.17
CA ASP A 505 6.28 14.48 22.06
C ASP A 505 5.92 15.04 23.46
N GLU A 506 5.43 16.29 23.49
CA GLU A 506 5.17 17.00 24.75
C GLU A 506 4.11 16.29 25.59
N GLY A 507 4.47 15.95 26.84
CA GLY A 507 3.56 15.27 27.77
C GLY A 507 3.62 13.74 27.73
N ILE A 508 4.44 13.15 26.85
CA ILE A 508 4.72 11.71 26.82
C ILE A 508 6.00 11.40 27.60
N GLU A 509 5.92 10.43 28.52
CA GLU A 509 7.06 9.98 29.31
C GLU A 509 7.82 8.83 28.62
N LYS A 510 9.15 8.93 28.57
CA LYS A 510 10.06 7.87 28.13
C LYS A 510 9.92 6.64 29.01
N ARG A 511 9.92 5.45 28.40
CA ARG A 511 9.73 4.15 29.06
C ARG A 511 10.87 3.18 28.80
N TYR A 512 11.40 3.16 27.60
CA TYR A 512 12.42 2.19 27.17
C TYR A 512 13.82 2.79 27.23
N GLU A 513 14.76 2.03 27.78
CA GLU A 513 16.16 2.43 27.93
C GLU A 513 17.04 1.18 27.84
N CYS A 514 18.04 1.19 26.96
CA CYS A 514 18.89 0.01 26.76
C CYS A 514 19.97 -0.16 27.84
N ALA A 515 20.28 0.91 28.57
CA ALA A 515 21.24 0.87 29.67
C ALA A 515 20.83 -0.15 30.73
N ASN A 516 21.82 -0.74 31.40
CA ASN A 516 21.61 -1.70 32.50
C ASN A 516 20.72 -2.90 32.15
N PHE A 517 20.74 -3.33 30.88
CA PHE A 517 19.89 -4.41 30.37
C PHE A 517 18.40 -4.11 30.57
N GLY A 518 17.99 -2.84 30.42
CA GLY A 518 16.61 -2.41 30.50
C GLY A 518 15.73 -3.00 29.40
N GLU A 519 14.42 -2.83 29.57
CA GLU A 519 13.45 -3.22 28.55
C GLU A 519 13.61 -2.35 27.30
N GLN A 520 13.48 -2.97 26.14
CA GLN A 520 13.64 -2.30 24.84
C GLN A 520 12.31 -2.17 24.10
N GLY A 521 12.19 -1.09 23.34
CA GLY A 521 11.03 -0.72 22.54
C GLY A 521 11.05 0.76 22.18
N ILE A 522 10.06 1.18 21.41
CA ILE A 522 9.80 2.60 21.13
C ILE A 522 8.35 2.89 21.50
N THR A 523 8.14 3.73 22.49
CA THR A 523 6.82 4.15 22.98
C THR A 523 6.08 4.95 21.91
N VAL A 524 4.75 4.85 21.86
CA VAL A 524 3.93 5.68 20.96
C VAL A 524 4.19 7.16 21.22
N GLY A 525 4.42 7.94 20.15
CA GLY A 525 4.76 9.37 20.24
C GLY A 525 6.20 9.64 20.72
N CYS A 526 7.04 8.61 20.76
CA CYS A 526 8.47 8.74 20.97
C CYS A 526 9.25 8.35 19.72
N TRP A 527 10.54 8.71 19.71
CA TRP A 527 11.46 8.30 18.66
C TRP A 527 12.80 7.84 19.23
N ASP A 528 13.45 6.97 18.48
CA ASP A 528 14.81 6.50 18.73
C ASP A 528 15.78 7.20 17.76
N THR A 529 16.85 7.80 18.30
CA THR A 529 17.81 8.60 17.53
C THR A 529 19.19 7.95 17.51
N TYR A 530 19.51 7.40 16.35
CA TYR A 530 20.83 6.93 15.99
C TYR A 530 21.63 8.07 15.37
N ARG A 531 22.43 8.75 16.19
CA ARG A 531 23.22 9.92 15.77
C ARG A 531 24.34 9.54 14.80
N HIS A 532 24.67 10.46 13.89
CA HIS A 532 25.70 10.28 12.86
C HIS A 532 27.12 9.94 13.37
N ASP A 533 27.44 10.20 14.65
CA ASP A 533 28.76 10.02 15.25
C ASP A 533 29.00 8.61 15.81
N ILE A 534 27.96 7.80 15.96
CA ILE A 534 28.08 6.43 16.48
C ILE A 534 28.64 5.48 15.40
N ASP A 535 29.21 4.36 15.83
CA ASP A 535 29.74 3.34 14.91
C ASP A 535 28.62 2.67 14.11
N CYS A 536 28.94 2.22 12.89
CA CYS A 536 28.01 1.61 11.92
C CYS A 536 26.89 2.53 11.42
N GLN A 537 26.89 3.82 11.76
CA GLN A 537 25.92 4.79 11.25
C GLN A 537 26.40 5.44 9.94
N TRP A 538 26.63 4.60 8.94
CA TRP A 538 27.13 5.04 7.63
C TRP A 538 26.84 4.03 6.51
N VAL A 539 27.11 4.46 5.28
CA VAL A 539 27.43 3.57 4.16
C VAL A 539 28.91 3.73 3.83
N ASP A 540 29.65 2.62 3.73
CA ASP A 540 31.03 2.65 3.27
C ASP A 540 31.07 2.85 1.76
N ILE A 541 31.54 4.02 1.32
CA ILE A 541 31.57 4.43 -0.09
C ILE A 541 33.00 4.46 -0.65
N THR A 542 33.94 3.77 -0.01
CA THR A 542 35.37 3.76 -0.42
C THR A 542 35.56 3.37 -1.89
N ASP A 543 34.78 2.38 -2.35
CA ASP A 543 34.87 1.83 -3.71
C ASP A 543 33.87 2.46 -4.69
N VAL A 544 33.08 3.43 -4.23
CA VAL A 544 32.07 4.11 -5.04
C VAL A 544 32.73 5.22 -5.86
N LYS A 545 32.41 5.26 -7.15
CA LYS A 545 32.91 6.31 -8.06
C LYS A 545 32.08 7.59 -7.90
N PRO A 546 32.60 8.76 -8.30
CA PRO A 546 31.79 9.96 -8.43
C PRO A 546 30.60 9.74 -9.38
N GLY A 547 29.44 10.31 -9.05
CA GLY A 547 28.21 10.14 -9.81
C GLY A 547 26.96 10.62 -9.06
N ASP A 548 25.83 10.44 -9.72
CA ASP A 548 24.50 10.67 -9.15
C ASP A 548 23.89 9.32 -8.72
N TYR A 549 23.34 9.31 -7.51
CA TYR A 549 22.85 8.13 -6.81
C TYR A 549 21.52 8.42 -6.12
N ILE A 550 20.84 7.36 -5.71
CA ILE A 550 19.69 7.41 -4.82
C ILE A 550 20.13 6.77 -3.50
N PHE A 551 20.07 7.53 -2.42
CA PHE A 551 20.29 7.00 -1.08
C PHE A 551 18.95 6.53 -0.51
N GLN A 552 18.92 5.32 0.04
CA GLN A 552 17.71 4.70 0.55
C GLN A 552 17.95 4.13 1.94
N ILE A 553 17.00 4.38 2.85
CA ILE A 553 16.92 3.72 4.14
C ILE A 553 15.60 2.97 4.21
N VAL A 554 15.63 1.71 4.63
CA VAL A 554 14.43 0.89 4.87
C VAL A 554 14.42 0.45 6.32
N ILE A 555 13.36 0.78 7.08
CA ILE A 555 13.14 0.31 8.45
C ILE A 555 12.31 -0.97 8.44
N ASN A 556 12.60 -1.89 9.37
CA ASN A 556 11.95 -3.19 9.52
C ASN A 556 11.78 -3.91 8.15
N PRO A 557 12.87 -4.05 7.38
CA PRO A 557 12.82 -4.44 5.97
C PRO A 557 12.25 -5.85 5.73
N ASN A 558 12.32 -6.70 6.75
CA ASN A 558 11.89 -8.09 6.70
C ASN A 558 10.48 -8.32 7.27
N TYR A 559 9.78 -7.25 7.69
CA TYR A 559 8.48 -7.33 8.36
C TYR A 559 8.52 -8.23 9.61
N GLU A 560 9.64 -8.19 10.35
CA GLU A 560 9.87 -9.06 11.51
C GLU A 560 8.89 -8.76 12.64
N VAL A 561 8.62 -7.47 12.85
CA VAL A 561 7.64 -6.96 13.79
C VAL A 561 6.45 -6.40 13.02
N ALA A 562 5.24 -6.62 13.54
CA ALA A 562 4.02 -6.10 12.98
C ALA A 562 3.91 -4.57 13.09
N GLU A 563 3.49 -3.90 12.03
CA GLU A 563 3.21 -2.47 11.99
C GLU A 563 1.85 -2.18 11.31
N SER A 564 1.26 -1.03 11.59
CA SER A 564 -0.02 -0.63 10.99
C SER A 564 0.11 -0.12 9.56
N ASP A 565 1.25 0.47 9.20
CA ASP A 565 1.61 0.84 7.84
C ASP A 565 3.08 0.44 7.61
N TYR A 566 3.35 -0.15 6.44
CA TYR A 566 4.72 -0.43 6.00
C TYR A 566 5.09 0.43 4.79
N THR A 567 4.13 1.18 4.23
CA THR A 567 4.31 1.95 3.00
C THR A 567 5.18 3.18 3.23
N ASN A 568 5.36 3.58 4.48
CA ASN A 568 6.13 4.71 5.02
C ASN A 568 7.50 4.29 5.63
N ASN A 569 7.84 3.00 5.64
CA ASN A 569 9.12 2.51 6.20
C ASN A 569 10.35 2.83 5.35
N ILE A 570 10.17 3.44 4.18
CA ILE A 570 11.25 3.72 3.22
C ILE A 570 11.46 5.21 3.10
N VAL A 571 12.68 5.68 3.31
CA VAL A 571 13.12 7.03 2.95
C VAL A 571 14.06 6.97 1.76
N LYS A 572 13.85 7.88 0.80
CA LYS A 572 14.71 8.06 -0.37
C LYS A 572 15.19 9.50 -0.46
N CYS A 573 16.44 9.65 -0.82
CA CYS A 573 17.08 10.95 -1.04
C CYS A 573 17.86 10.92 -2.36
N ARG A 574 17.93 12.06 -3.05
CA ARG A 574 18.89 12.24 -4.15
C ARG A 574 20.27 12.53 -3.57
N CYS A 575 21.26 11.85 -4.11
CA CYS A 575 22.62 11.92 -3.62
C CYS A 575 23.58 12.18 -4.78
N ARG A 576 24.36 13.27 -4.71
CA ARG A 576 25.40 13.57 -5.69
C ARG A 576 26.76 13.52 -5.04
N TYR A 577 27.68 12.73 -5.59
CA TYR A 577 29.02 12.53 -5.07
C TYR A 577 30.07 12.91 -6.13
N ASP A 578 30.97 13.84 -5.81
CA ASP A 578 32.01 14.30 -6.75
C ASP A 578 33.40 13.68 -6.51
N GLY A 579 33.54 12.80 -5.52
CA GLY A 579 34.83 12.24 -5.11
C GLY A 579 35.51 12.98 -3.94
N HIS A 580 34.97 14.12 -3.51
CA HIS A 580 35.47 14.91 -2.38
C HIS A 580 34.37 15.36 -1.42
N ARG A 581 33.18 15.64 -1.94
CA ARG A 581 31.99 16.09 -1.23
C ARG A 581 30.78 15.29 -1.71
N ILE A 582 29.78 15.29 -0.86
CA ILE A 582 28.49 14.68 -1.14
C ILE A 582 27.39 15.69 -0.83
N TRP A 583 26.35 15.70 -1.66
CA TRP A 583 25.15 16.49 -1.44
C TRP A 583 23.97 15.54 -1.35
N MET A 584 23.27 15.59 -0.22
CA MET A 584 21.99 14.92 -0.01
C MET A 584 20.89 15.96 -0.15
N TYR A 585 19.85 15.67 -0.93
CA TYR A 585 18.73 16.58 -1.14
C TYR A 585 17.46 15.84 -1.54
N ASN A 586 16.32 16.51 -1.37
CA ASN A 586 14.99 15.95 -1.64
C ASN A 586 14.76 14.62 -0.90
N CYS A 587 15.17 14.54 0.37
CA CYS A 587 14.84 13.41 1.22
C CYS A 587 13.34 13.39 1.52
N HIS A 588 12.71 12.24 1.31
CA HIS A 588 11.27 12.07 1.55
C HIS A 588 10.95 10.61 1.87
N ILE A 589 9.82 10.41 2.55
CA ILE A 589 9.23 9.09 2.78
C ILE A 589 8.59 8.61 1.45
N GLY A 590 8.91 7.40 1.00
CA GLY A 590 8.30 6.81 -0.19
C GLY A 590 6.84 6.37 0.07
N LYS A 591 5.95 6.18 -0.91
CA LYS A 591 5.89 6.70 -2.30
C LYS A 591 5.13 8.04 -2.32
N GLN A 592 5.83 9.18 -2.33
CA GLN A 592 5.36 10.30 -3.15
C GLN A 592 5.62 9.91 -4.60
N THR A 593 4.57 9.56 -5.35
CA THR A 593 4.59 9.88 -6.77
C THR A 593 4.60 11.40 -6.84
N PHE A 594 5.79 12.01 -6.84
CA PHE A 594 5.93 13.26 -7.57
C PHE A 594 5.38 12.96 -8.96
N MET A 595 4.20 13.50 -9.22
CA MET A 595 3.66 13.48 -10.57
C MET A 595 4.72 14.18 -11.40
N THR A 596 5.35 13.44 -12.31
CA THR A 596 6.35 13.92 -13.24
C THR A 596 5.70 14.93 -14.19
N TYR A 597 5.51 16.15 -13.70
CA TYR A 597 5.66 17.33 -14.52
C TYR A 597 7.06 17.83 -14.21
N VAL A 598 7.92 17.80 -15.23
CA VAL A 598 9.35 18.12 -15.22
C VAL A 598 10.29 16.91 -15.06
N SER A 599 10.89 16.58 -16.21
CA SER A 599 12.04 15.72 -16.47
C SER A 599 11.75 14.27 -16.90
N SER A 600 12.07 14.08 -18.17
CA SER A 600 12.14 12.91 -19.01
C SER A 600 13.04 11.78 -18.47
N HIS A 601 12.59 10.54 -18.71
CA HIS A 601 13.34 9.28 -18.72
C HIS A 601 13.87 8.76 -17.36
N CYS A 602 13.12 7.86 -16.72
CA CYS A 602 13.48 6.44 -16.60
C CYS A 602 12.43 5.63 -15.84
N TYR A 603 12.44 4.34 -16.13
CA TYR A 603 11.56 3.24 -15.74
C TYR A 603 11.50 2.98 -14.23
N ASP A 604 10.31 2.64 -13.73
CA ASP A 604 10.11 1.69 -12.63
C ASP A 604 8.72 1.05 -12.77
N ASN A 605 8.72 -0.12 -13.44
CA ASN A 605 7.61 -1.07 -13.48
C ASN A 605 7.61 -1.94 -12.22
N TYR A 606 6.47 -2.58 -11.95
CA TYR A 606 6.08 -3.39 -10.78
C TYR A 606 5.35 -2.59 -9.69
N PHE A 607 4.02 -2.64 -9.76
CA PHE A 607 3.07 -2.93 -8.67
C PHE A 607 1.64 -2.60 -9.15
N PHE A 608 0.73 -3.56 -8.99
CA PHE A 608 -0.68 -3.59 -9.43
C PHE A 608 -0.94 -3.91 -10.91
N ASP A 609 -0.74 -5.17 -11.29
CA ASP A 609 -1.70 -5.86 -12.18
C ASP A 609 -1.48 -7.38 -12.14
N MET A 610 -2.41 -8.13 -11.54
CA MET A 610 -2.65 -9.56 -11.83
C MET A 610 -3.93 -10.04 -11.13
N GLN A 611 -5.09 -9.66 -11.67
CA GLN A 611 -6.32 -10.43 -11.55
C GLN A 611 -6.99 -10.45 -12.92
N ASP A 612 -6.63 -11.43 -13.75
CA ASP A 612 -7.46 -11.91 -14.87
C ASP A 612 -6.78 -13.10 -15.56
N SER A 613 -6.98 -14.32 -15.05
CA SER A 613 -7.03 -15.56 -15.86
C SER A 613 -7.66 -16.71 -15.07
N PHE A 614 -8.59 -17.43 -15.71
CA PHE A 614 -9.25 -18.70 -15.32
C PHE A 614 -10.59 -18.62 -14.57
N TRP A 615 -11.65 -18.40 -15.36
CA TRP A 615 -12.88 -19.21 -15.28
C TRP A 615 -13.26 -19.68 -16.69
N MET A 616 -12.97 -20.95 -16.98
CA MET A 616 -13.78 -21.84 -17.80
C MET A 616 -14.03 -23.10 -16.99
#